data_AF-A0A937P860-F1
#
_entry.id   AF-A0A937P860-F1
#
_cell.length_a   1.000
_cell.length_b   1.000
_cell.length_c   1.000
_cell.angle_alpha   90.00
_cell.angle_beta   90.00
_cell.angle_gamma   90.00
#
_symmetry.space_group_name_H-M   'P 1'
#
loop_
_entity.id
_entity.type
_entity.pdbx_description
1 polymer ?
#
loop_
_entity_poly.entity_id
_entity_poly.type
_entity_poly.pdbx_seq_one_letter_code
_entity_poly.pdbx_strand_id
1 'polypeptide(L)'
;MSKDNFILEQRKHQIIWRKTNISTTEKGFQNGKDYEHIIPKNKWKETLWSGIRTGLPAYLDQKNIQHHTGTHNLLSSWIVCANLYFPVRLNKSLQQLMLAFLKQRVSSEITEIEEVELEFAFPEKDGLHPSLLLGELDGNRGSGQTSPDVAFIVKTPFSKGIVLTECKYTEHSFYKCSARRTIDKGEREGNPNPTRCMQSRSVIDYKTICHQTIWGRKYWNNLHLSNYGRTTLKRCPAATAGYQLFRQQALAEGIRKSSEFSLVASSVAFDARNNTLIECLKSTGINDFQTEWAKLFDGKAIFKTWTHQEWVQFVRANQVNGEFNNWLGYLNKRYGY
;
A
#
# COMPACT_ATOMS: atom_id res chain seq x y z
N MET A 1 8.99 15.50 20.69
CA MET A 1 9.54 15.64 19.33
C MET A 1 8.38 15.87 18.36
N SER A 2 8.40 16.96 17.60
CA SER A 2 7.28 17.39 16.74
C SER A 2 7.02 16.37 15.61
N LYS A 3 5.73 16.08 15.35
CA LYS A 3 5.25 15.10 14.35
C LYS A 3 5.62 15.48 12.90
N ASP A 4 6.09 16.70 12.67
CA ASP A 4 6.50 17.19 11.35
C ASP A 4 7.95 16.83 10.97
N ASN A 5 8.70 16.16 11.85
CA ASN A 5 10.13 15.98 11.62
C ASN A 5 10.47 14.99 10.50
N PHE A 6 9.80 13.84 10.43
CA PHE A 6 10.21 12.76 9.51
C PHE A 6 10.13 13.14 8.02
N ILE A 7 9.02 13.70 7.56
CA ILE A 7 8.87 14.09 6.14
C ILE A 7 9.86 15.19 5.75
N LEU A 8 10.16 16.13 6.67
CA LEU A 8 11.12 17.20 6.44
C LEU A 8 12.55 16.66 6.40
N GLU A 9 12.90 15.75 7.30
CA GLU A 9 14.18 15.04 7.30
C GLU A 9 14.37 14.25 6.01
N GLN A 10 13.37 13.46 5.60
CA GLN A 10 13.44 12.73 4.33
C GLN A 10 13.55 13.67 3.14
N ARG A 11 12.81 14.79 3.13
CA ARG A 11 12.95 15.80 2.07
C ARG A 11 14.38 16.32 1.97
N LYS A 12 15.00 16.72 3.10
CA LYS A 12 16.39 17.19 3.13
C LYS A 12 17.35 16.11 2.64
N HIS A 13 17.19 14.88 3.13
CA HIS A 13 17.98 13.72 2.71
C HIS A 13 17.88 13.47 1.19
N GLN A 14 16.67 13.48 0.64
CA GLN A 14 16.45 13.27 -0.79
C GLN A 14 17.04 14.40 -1.66
N ILE A 15 17.01 15.65 -1.19
CA ILE A 15 17.64 16.78 -1.89
C ILE A 15 19.17 16.59 -1.94
N ILE A 16 19.79 16.12 -0.86
CA ILE A 16 21.23 15.84 -0.82
C ILE A 16 21.56 14.68 -1.76
N TRP A 17 20.85 13.55 -1.63
CA TRP A 17 21.05 12.38 -2.48
C TRP A 17 20.92 12.71 -3.97
N ARG A 18 19.94 13.55 -4.32
CA ARG A 18 19.67 13.96 -5.70
C ARG A 18 20.93 14.54 -6.38
N LYS A 19 21.71 15.35 -5.67
CA LYS A 19 22.87 16.09 -6.24
C LYS A 19 23.91 15.18 -6.90
N THR A 20 24.02 13.92 -6.45
CA THR A 20 25.04 12.98 -6.92
C THR A 20 24.47 11.78 -7.69
N ASN A 21 23.14 11.66 -7.78
CA ASN A 21 22.50 10.45 -8.34
C ASN A 21 21.48 10.74 -9.44
N ILE A 22 21.10 12.00 -9.65
CA ILE A 22 20.20 12.44 -10.73
C ILE A 22 21.00 13.30 -11.70
N SER A 23 20.85 13.06 -13.00
CA SER A 23 21.65 13.69 -14.04
C SER A 23 21.30 15.17 -14.28
N THR A 24 20.21 15.65 -13.69
CA THR A 24 19.69 17.01 -13.88
C THR A 24 19.49 17.76 -12.57
N THR A 25 19.81 19.05 -12.60
CA THR A 25 19.54 20.01 -11.52
C THR A 25 18.18 20.70 -11.66
N GLU A 26 17.49 20.54 -12.80
CA GLU A 26 16.18 21.14 -13.08
C GLU A 26 15.11 20.65 -12.09
N LYS A 27 14.38 21.55 -11.44
CA LYS A 27 13.31 21.18 -10.50
C LYS A 27 12.12 20.58 -11.26
N GLY A 28 11.45 19.60 -10.65
CA GLY A 28 10.19 19.09 -11.15
C GLY A 28 9.00 19.86 -10.58
N PHE A 29 7.92 19.89 -11.35
CA PHE A 29 6.69 20.61 -11.05
C PHE A 29 5.57 19.64 -10.63
N GLN A 30 4.95 19.90 -9.48
CA GLN A 30 3.81 19.14 -8.98
C GLN A 30 2.83 20.08 -8.27
N ASN A 31 1.51 19.87 -8.42
CA ASN A 31 0.49 20.65 -7.71
C ASN A 31 0.64 22.18 -7.83
N GLY A 32 1.05 22.68 -9.00
CA GLY A 32 1.18 24.13 -9.23
C GLY A 32 2.49 24.75 -8.75
N LYS A 33 3.47 23.96 -8.27
CA LYS A 33 4.72 24.47 -7.69
C LYS A 33 5.94 23.61 -8.05
N ASP A 34 7.11 24.25 -8.09
CA ASP A 34 8.39 23.57 -8.21
C ASP A 34 8.93 23.09 -6.86
N TYR A 35 9.56 21.92 -6.87
CA TYR A 35 10.14 21.33 -5.68
C TYR A 35 11.54 20.76 -5.94
N GLU A 36 12.47 21.00 -5.02
CA GLU A 36 13.86 20.51 -5.15
C GLU A 36 14.00 18.98 -5.06
N HIS A 37 13.09 18.32 -4.37
CA HIS A 37 13.05 16.86 -4.25
C HIS A 37 12.20 16.20 -5.35
N ILE A 38 11.73 16.97 -6.34
CA ILE A 38 11.01 16.45 -7.50
C ILE A 38 11.88 16.71 -8.73
N ILE A 39 11.95 15.74 -9.62
CA ILE A 39 12.73 15.80 -10.86
C ILE A 39 11.78 15.94 -12.07
N PRO A 40 12.28 16.32 -13.26
CA PRO A 40 11.46 16.38 -14.47
C PRO A 40 10.82 15.02 -14.78
N LYS A 41 9.54 15.01 -15.20
CA LYS A 41 8.74 13.79 -15.37
C LYS A 41 9.37 12.79 -16.34
N ASN A 42 9.96 13.27 -17.44
CA ASN A 42 10.65 12.44 -18.43
C ASN A 42 11.91 11.73 -17.88
N LYS A 43 12.42 12.14 -16.71
CA LYS A 43 13.58 11.56 -16.04
C LYS A 43 13.24 10.58 -14.92
N TRP A 44 11.96 10.23 -14.72
CA TRP A 44 11.51 9.42 -13.57
C TRP A 44 12.28 8.10 -13.38
N LYS A 45 12.78 7.47 -14.45
CA LYS A 45 13.58 6.23 -14.37
C LYS A 45 14.87 6.40 -13.56
N GLU A 46 15.41 7.61 -13.44
CA GLU A 46 16.59 7.90 -12.62
C GLU A 46 16.31 7.76 -11.12
N THR A 47 15.05 7.80 -10.70
CA THR A 47 14.64 7.56 -9.31
C THR A 47 14.70 6.07 -8.90
N LEU A 48 14.82 5.17 -9.88
CA LEU A 48 14.95 3.73 -9.67
C LEU A 48 16.40 3.34 -9.38
N TRP A 49 16.55 2.29 -8.57
CA TRP A 49 17.80 1.54 -8.46
C TRP A 49 18.23 1.04 -9.84
N SER A 50 19.52 1.15 -10.14
CA SER A 50 20.07 0.80 -11.45
C SER A 50 19.72 -0.62 -11.89
N GLY A 51 19.70 -1.58 -10.96
CA GLY A 51 19.37 -2.97 -11.25
C GLY A 51 17.95 -3.23 -11.76
N ILE A 52 17.02 -2.28 -11.62
CA ILE A 52 15.64 -2.41 -12.13
C ILE A 52 15.26 -1.34 -13.16
N ARG A 53 16.18 -0.43 -13.50
CA ARG A 53 15.91 0.75 -14.33
C ARG A 53 15.43 0.39 -15.75
N THR A 54 15.82 -0.77 -16.25
CA THR A 54 15.36 -1.32 -17.53
C THR A 54 14.19 -2.30 -17.35
N GLY A 55 14.32 -3.23 -16.40
CA GLY A 55 13.34 -4.31 -16.21
C GLY A 55 11.97 -3.84 -15.75
N LEU A 56 11.90 -2.84 -14.86
CA LEU A 56 10.62 -2.34 -14.35
C LEU A 56 9.78 -1.65 -15.43
N PRO A 57 10.31 -0.66 -16.20
CA PRO A 57 9.55 -0.07 -17.30
C PRO A 57 9.04 -1.12 -18.30
N ALA A 58 9.88 -2.07 -18.71
CA ALA A 58 9.47 -3.13 -19.64
C ALA A 58 8.33 -3.99 -19.08
N TYR A 59 8.37 -4.33 -17.79
CA TYR A 59 7.28 -5.05 -17.11
C TYR A 59 5.98 -4.25 -17.11
N LEU A 60 6.04 -2.96 -16.80
CA LEU A 60 4.86 -2.09 -16.80
C LEU A 60 4.23 -1.99 -18.19
N ASP A 61 5.06 -1.81 -19.22
CA ASP A 61 4.60 -1.74 -20.61
C ASP A 61 3.97 -3.07 -21.05
N GLN A 62 4.62 -4.21 -20.77
CA GLN A 62 4.12 -5.55 -21.11
C GLN A 62 2.79 -5.88 -20.42
N LYS A 63 2.63 -5.45 -19.17
CA LYS A 63 1.42 -5.74 -18.36
C LYS A 63 0.36 -4.64 -18.47
N ASN A 64 0.58 -3.62 -19.31
CA ASN A 64 -0.28 -2.45 -19.46
C ASN A 64 -0.61 -1.78 -18.10
N ILE A 65 0.40 -1.63 -17.25
CA ILE A 65 0.27 -1.04 -15.93
C ILE A 65 0.62 0.45 -16.02
N GLN A 66 -0.31 1.30 -15.62
CA GLN A 66 -0.02 2.71 -15.48
C GLN A 66 0.90 2.93 -14.28
N HIS A 67 2.10 3.45 -14.53
CA HIS A 67 2.97 3.87 -13.43
C HIS A 67 2.34 5.05 -12.67
N HIS A 68 2.55 5.07 -11.36
CA HIS A 68 1.97 6.10 -10.50
C HIS A 68 2.42 7.50 -10.92
N THR A 69 1.51 8.48 -10.90
CA THR A 69 1.77 9.86 -11.35
C THR A 69 2.90 10.55 -10.59
N GLY A 70 3.22 10.08 -9.38
CA GLY A 70 4.29 10.58 -8.51
C GLY A 70 5.67 9.95 -8.71
N THR A 71 5.93 9.15 -9.75
CA THR A 71 7.23 8.47 -9.96
C THR A 71 8.45 9.40 -10.06
N HIS A 72 8.22 10.67 -10.42
CA HIS A 72 9.24 11.72 -10.50
C HIS A 72 9.48 12.44 -9.16
N ASN A 73 8.73 12.08 -8.11
CA ASN A 73 8.91 12.61 -6.77
C ASN A 73 9.81 11.67 -5.95
N LEU A 74 10.93 12.18 -5.43
CA LEU A 74 11.90 11.38 -4.68
C LEU A 74 11.34 10.86 -3.33
N LEU A 75 10.19 11.37 -2.88
CA LEU A 75 9.46 10.93 -1.69
C LEU A 75 8.32 9.95 -2.01
N SER A 76 8.21 9.47 -3.25
CA SER A 76 7.17 8.54 -3.67
C SER A 76 7.31 7.17 -3.00
N SER A 77 6.27 6.75 -2.28
CA SER A 77 6.12 5.38 -1.76
C SER A 77 6.08 4.33 -2.85
N TRP A 78 5.50 4.64 -4.02
CA TRP A 78 5.51 3.76 -5.18
C TRP A 78 6.94 3.45 -5.65
N ILE A 79 7.81 4.47 -5.74
CA ILE A 79 9.23 4.27 -6.09
C ILE A 79 9.96 3.48 -5.01
N VAL A 80 9.66 3.72 -3.73
CA VAL A 80 10.21 2.93 -2.62
C VAL A 80 9.77 1.46 -2.74
N CYS A 81 8.49 1.21 -3.03
CA CYS A 81 7.93 -0.13 -3.26
C CYS A 81 8.67 -0.84 -4.39
N ALA A 82 8.79 -0.18 -5.55
CA ALA A 82 9.47 -0.72 -6.71
C ALA A 82 10.94 -1.07 -6.40
N ASN A 83 11.67 -0.17 -5.72
CA ASN A 83 13.07 -0.39 -5.36
C ASN A 83 13.26 -1.49 -4.32
N LEU A 84 12.29 -1.74 -3.44
CA LEU A 84 12.35 -2.78 -2.41
C LEU A 84 11.93 -4.16 -2.93
N TYR A 85 10.88 -4.22 -3.75
CA TYR A 85 10.17 -5.47 -4.02
C TYR A 85 10.27 -5.94 -5.47
N PHE A 86 10.49 -5.05 -6.46
CA PHE A 86 10.70 -5.51 -7.83
C PHE A 86 11.96 -6.37 -8.01
N PRO A 87 13.10 -6.11 -7.32
CA PRO A 87 14.25 -7.01 -7.37
C PRO A 87 13.94 -8.46 -6.96
N VAL A 88 12.99 -8.66 -6.04
CA VAL A 88 12.53 -9.98 -5.58
C VAL A 88 11.93 -10.78 -6.74
N ARG A 89 11.29 -10.12 -7.70
CA ARG A 89 10.76 -10.75 -8.92
C ARG A 89 11.87 -11.26 -9.83
N LEU A 90 12.97 -10.53 -9.91
CA LEU A 90 14.02 -10.75 -10.91
C LEU A 90 15.12 -11.72 -10.45
N ASN A 91 15.35 -11.82 -9.14
CA ASN A 91 16.45 -12.61 -8.58
C ASN A 91 15.91 -13.73 -7.67
N LYS A 92 16.25 -14.98 -8.00
CA LYS A 92 15.78 -16.16 -7.27
C LYS A 92 16.33 -16.24 -5.84
N SER A 93 17.59 -15.90 -5.60
CA SER A 93 18.16 -15.84 -4.25
C SER A 93 17.42 -14.82 -3.37
N LEU A 94 17.11 -13.64 -3.89
CA LEU A 94 16.34 -12.62 -3.17
C LEU A 94 14.87 -13.04 -2.98
N GLN A 95 14.29 -13.78 -3.94
CA GLN A 95 12.98 -14.42 -3.79
C GLN A 95 12.98 -15.41 -2.62
N GLN A 96 14.04 -16.21 -2.43
CA GLN A 96 14.16 -17.12 -1.29
C GLN A 96 14.28 -16.37 0.05
N LEU A 97 15.01 -15.25 0.08
CA LEU A 97 15.05 -14.40 1.26
C LEU A 97 13.67 -13.80 1.58
N MET A 98 12.93 -13.34 0.58
CA MET A 98 11.56 -12.85 0.79
C MET A 98 10.64 -13.97 1.28
N LEU A 99 10.76 -15.18 0.74
CA LEU A 99 10.00 -16.34 1.20
C LEU A 99 10.26 -16.60 2.69
N ALA A 100 11.53 -16.66 3.11
CA ALA A 100 11.88 -16.84 4.50
C ALA A 100 11.34 -15.70 5.39
N PHE A 101 11.40 -14.45 4.93
CA PHE A 101 10.85 -13.30 5.64
C PHE A 101 9.32 -13.39 5.79
N LEU A 102 8.59 -13.69 4.71
CA LEU A 102 7.13 -13.85 4.75
C LEU A 102 6.70 -15.03 5.64
N LYS A 103 7.48 -16.11 5.69
CA LYS A 103 7.24 -17.20 6.64
C LYS A 103 7.28 -16.75 8.10
N GLN A 104 8.23 -15.87 8.43
CA GLN A 104 8.38 -15.34 9.78
C GLN A 104 7.35 -14.26 10.11
N ARG A 105 7.03 -13.39 9.15
CA ARG A 105 6.20 -12.19 9.39
C ARG A 105 4.73 -12.38 9.11
N VAL A 106 4.38 -13.25 8.18
CA VAL A 106 3.01 -13.44 7.71
C VAL A 106 2.46 -14.79 8.19
N SER A 107 3.03 -15.89 7.71
CA SER A 107 2.60 -17.25 8.12
C SER A 107 3.64 -18.30 7.75
N SER A 108 3.93 -19.21 8.68
CA SER A 108 4.80 -20.37 8.45
C SER A 108 4.26 -21.35 7.42
N GLU A 109 2.97 -21.26 7.07
CA GLU A 109 2.32 -22.08 6.03
C GLU A 109 2.77 -21.70 4.62
N ILE A 110 3.43 -20.56 4.42
CA ILE A 110 3.95 -20.18 3.11
C ILE A 110 5.11 -21.12 2.75
N THR A 111 4.99 -21.83 1.63
CA THR A 111 6.01 -22.80 1.17
C THR A 111 6.82 -22.30 -0.02
N GLU A 112 6.23 -21.45 -0.87
CA GLU A 112 6.85 -20.92 -2.09
C GLU A 112 6.26 -19.56 -2.46
N ILE A 113 7.04 -18.69 -3.10
CA ILE A 113 6.53 -17.50 -3.83
C ILE A 113 6.47 -17.84 -5.31
N GLU A 114 5.26 -17.95 -5.86
CA GLU A 114 5.05 -18.19 -7.30
C GLU A 114 5.31 -16.90 -8.09
N GLU A 115 4.70 -15.79 -7.68
CA GLU A 115 4.78 -14.52 -8.38
C GLU A 115 4.88 -13.32 -7.43
N VAL A 116 5.52 -12.25 -7.93
CA VAL A 116 5.58 -10.94 -7.29
C VAL A 116 5.05 -9.90 -8.28
N GLU A 117 3.89 -9.33 -8.00
CA GLU A 117 3.15 -8.45 -8.92
C GLU A 117 3.04 -7.04 -8.32
N LEU A 118 3.49 -6.01 -9.05
CA LEU A 118 3.33 -4.61 -8.62
C LEU A 118 1.97 -4.06 -9.03
N GLU A 119 1.36 -3.18 -8.23
CA GLU A 119 0.03 -2.64 -8.50
C GLU A 119 -1.00 -3.75 -8.74
N PHE A 120 -1.05 -4.78 -7.90
CA PHE A 120 -1.78 -6.01 -8.23
C PHE A 120 -3.29 -5.80 -8.46
N ALA A 121 -3.83 -6.44 -9.48
CA ALA A 121 -5.27 -6.67 -9.66
C ALA A 121 -5.47 -8.00 -10.39
N PHE A 122 -6.58 -8.68 -10.11
CA PHE A 122 -6.99 -9.83 -10.91
C PHE A 122 -7.33 -9.41 -12.36
N PRO A 123 -7.46 -10.33 -13.32
CA PRO A 123 -7.96 -9.99 -14.67
C PRO A 123 -9.39 -9.41 -14.62
N GLU A 124 -9.76 -8.51 -15.54
CA GLU A 124 -11.05 -7.77 -15.50
C GLU A 124 -12.31 -8.64 -15.44
N LYS A 125 -12.26 -9.86 -16.01
CA LYS A 125 -13.37 -10.81 -16.06
C LYS A 125 -13.40 -11.78 -14.89
N ASP A 126 -12.39 -11.73 -14.02
CA ASP A 126 -12.29 -12.57 -12.84
C ASP A 126 -13.22 -12.05 -11.74
N GLY A 127 -13.96 -12.95 -11.07
CA GLY A 127 -14.88 -12.58 -9.99
C GLY A 127 -14.20 -11.87 -8.82
N LEU A 128 -12.89 -12.04 -8.67
CA LEU A 128 -12.05 -11.39 -7.66
C LEU A 128 -11.53 -10.01 -8.08
N HIS A 129 -11.78 -9.58 -9.33
CA HIS A 129 -11.41 -8.25 -9.80
C HIS A 129 -12.08 -7.15 -8.97
N PRO A 130 -11.39 -6.04 -8.62
CA PRO A 130 -11.99 -4.94 -7.84
C PRO A 130 -13.30 -4.39 -8.41
N SER A 131 -13.51 -4.40 -9.73
CA SER A 131 -14.79 -3.97 -10.32
C SER A 131 -15.96 -4.86 -9.89
N LEU A 132 -15.77 -6.19 -9.89
CA LEU A 132 -16.81 -7.15 -9.53
C LEU A 132 -16.92 -7.33 -8.01
N LEU A 133 -15.78 -7.53 -7.34
CA LEU A 133 -15.69 -7.85 -5.92
C LEU A 133 -15.97 -6.64 -5.01
N LEU A 134 -15.50 -5.45 -5.42
CA LEU A 134 -15.61 -4.22 -4.63
C LEU A 134 -16.51 -3.16 -5.26
N GLY A 135 -17.01 -3.36 -6.48
CA GLY A 135 -17.84 -2.37 -7.19
C GLY A 135 -17.04 -1.19 -7.75
N GLU A 136 -15.75 -1.36 -8.01
CA GLU A 136 -14.87 -0.30 -8.50
C GLU A 136 -14.81 -0.24 -10.03
N LEU A 137 -15.84 0.33 -10.66
CA LEU A 137 -16.01 0.27 -12.12
C LEU A 137 -15.11 1.23 -12.92
N ASP A 138 -14.70 2.36 -12.32
CA ASP A 138 -14.09 3.48 -13.07
C ASP A 138 -12.55 3.57 -12.88
N GLY A 139 -11.88 2.43 -12.74
CA GLY A 139 -10.44 2.38 -12.46
C GLY A 139 -9.71 1.32 -13.27
N ASN A 140 -8.39 1.42 -13.26
CA ASN A 140 -7.46 0.48 -13.88
C ASN A 140 -6.33 0.17 -12.89
N ARG A 141 -5.52 -0.84 -13.19
CA ARG A 141 -4.32 -1.18 -12.43
C ARG A 141 -3.40 0.05 -12.27
N GLY A 142 -3.18 0.52 -11.04
CA GLY A 142 -2.39 1.72 -10.73
C GLY A 142 -3.15 3.05 -10.68
N SER A 143 -4.46 3.08 -10.93
CA SER A 143 -5.25 4.32 -10.90
C SER A 143 -6.75 4.09 -10.69
N GLY A 144 -7.36 4.78 -9.72
CA GLY A 144 -8.83 4.82 -9.59
C GLY A 144 -9.51 3.56 -9.05
N GLN A 145 -8.80 2.44 -8.91
CA GLN A 145 -9.24 1.21 -8.23
C GLN A 145 -8.31 0.82 -7.08
N THR A 146 -8.59 -0.29 -6.42
CA THR A 146 -7.81 -0.85 -5.32
C THR A 146 -6.80 -1.80 -5.97
N SER A 147 -5.56 -1.34 -6.07
CA SER A 147 -4.43 -2.12 -6.55
C SER A 147 -3.35 -2.08 -5.47
N PRO A 148 -3.20 -3.14 -4.64
CA PRO A 148 -2.11 -3.20 -3.67
C PRO A 148 -0.77 -2.97 -4.35
N ASP A 149 0.10 -2.13 -3.77
CA ASP A 149 1.36 -1.71 -4.40
C ASP A 149 2.24 -2.91 -4.79
N VAL A 150 2.22 -3.98 -3.99
CA VAL A 150 2.80 -5.27 -4.33
C VAL A 150 1.95 -6.42 -3.79
N ALA A 151 1.80 -7.48 -4.58
CA ALA A 151 1.26 -8.76 -4.14
C ALA A 151 2.29 -9.88 -4.29
N PHE A 152 2.35 -10.76 -3.29
CA PHE A 152 3.07 -12.03 -3.37
C PHE A 152 2.06 -13.15 -3.53
N ILE A 153 2.04 -13.80 -4.70
CA ILE A 153 1.27 -15.02 -4.92
C ILE A 153 2.11 -16.18 -4.40
N VAL A 154 1.54 -16.96 -3.48
CA VAL A 154 2.29 -17.98 -2.74
C VAL A 154 1.60 -19.34 -2.78
N LYS A 155 2.38 -20.39 -2.55
CA LYS A 155 1.83 -21.72 -2.23
C LYS A 155 1.75 -21.93 -0.73
N THR A 156 0.77 -22.73 -0.34
CA THR A 156 0.61 -23.30 1.01
C THR A 156 0.48 -24.82 0.87
N PRO A 157 0.52 -25.60 1.97
CA PRO A 157 0.30 -27.04 1.90
C PRO A 157 -1.05 -27.45 1.29
N PHE A 158 -2.07 -26.59 1.37
CA PHE A 158 -3.45 -26.95 1.05
C PHE A 158 -4.02 -26.26 -0.20
N SER A 159 -3.49 -25.09 -0.58
CA SER A 159 -3.92 -24.32 -1.76
C SER A 159 -2.94 -23.18 -2.05
N LYS A 160 -3.36 -22.22 -2.88
CA LYS A 160 -2.71 -20.93 -3.06
C LYS A 160 -2.96 -20.02 -1.85
N GLY A 161 -2.07 -19.05 -1.70
CA GLY A 161 -2.23 -17.91 -0.83
C GLY A 161 -1.83 -16.62 -1.54
N ILE A 162 -2.20 -15.49 -0.96
CA ILE A 162 -1.84 -14.17 -1.46
C ILE A 162 -1.56 -13.19 -0.33
N VAL A 163 -0.47 -12.44 -0.45
CA VAL A 163 -0.10 -11.37 0.49
C VAL A 163 -0.18 -10.03 -0.25
N LEU A 164 -1.24 -9.26 0.01
CA LEU A 164 -1.51 -7.96 -0.58
C LEU A 164 -0.90 -6.85 0.27
N THR A 165 0.05 -6.10 -0.25
CA THR A 165 0.80 -5.11 0.53
C THR A 165 0.66 -3.70 -0.03
N GLU A 166 0.20 -2.78 0.82
CA GLU A 166 0.31 -1.34 0.60
C GLU A 166 1.67 -0.88 1.13
N CYS A 167 2.41 -0.13 0.32
CA CYS A 167 3.70 0.46 0.67
C CYS A 167 3.51 1.94 1.06
N LYS A 168 4.03 2.32 2.22
CA LYS A 168 4.03 3.72 2.68
C LYS A 168 5.44 4.19 2.97
N TYR A 169 5.71 5.44 2.65
CA TYR A 169 6.99 6.06 2.94
C TYR A 169 6.77 7.32 3.77
N THR A 170 6.43 8.43 3.12
CA THR A 170 6.32 9.75 3.77
C THR A 170 4.88 10.23 3.93
N GLU A 171 3.90 9.44 3.48
CA GLU A 171 2.48 9.74 3.66
C GLU A 171 2.14 9.87 5.14
N HIS A 172 1.24 10.79 5.46
CA HIS A 172 0.77 11.03 6.83
C HIS A 172 -0.51 10.24 7.15
N SER A 173 -1.10 9.54 6.18
CA SER A 173 -2.33 8.76 6.34
C SER A 173 -2.57 7.81 5.16
N PHE A 174 -3.63 7.02 5.24
CA PHE A 174 -4.20 6.20 4.16
C PHE A 174 -5.35 6.92 3.45
N TYR A 175 -5.28 8.25 3.43
CA TYR A 175 -6.24 9.20 2.85
C TYR A 175 -7.66 9.14 3.42
N LYS A 176 -8.39 10.23 3.18
CA LYS A 176 -9.82 10.36 3.50
C LYS A 176 -10.67 9.58 2.50
N CYS A 177 -11.82 9.12 2.97
CA CYS A 177 -12.84 8.52 2.11
C CYS A 177 -13.24 9.48 0.98
N SER A 178 -13.18 9.00 -0.26
CA SER A 178 -13.53 9.78 -1.45
C SER A 178 -14.99 10.23 -1.44
N ALA A 179 -15.90 9.42 -0.91
CA ALA A 179 -17.33 9.72 -0.81
C ALA A 179 -17.70 10.68 0.34
N ARG A 180 -16.74 11.43 0.89
CA ARG A 180 -17.03 12.58 1.77
C ARG A 180 -17.14 13.90 1.01
N ARG A 181 -16.85 13.91 -0.29
CA ARG A 181 -17.02 15.08 -1.15
C ARG A 181 -18.51 15.43 -1.23
N THR A 182 -18.85 16.71 -1.14
CA THR A 182 -20.24 17.22 -1.22
C THR A 182 -20.64 17.70 -2.61
N ILE A 183 -19.72 17.63 -3.57
CA ILE A 183 -19.93 18.05 -4.96
C ILE A 183 -19.71 16.86 -5.90
N ASP A 184 -20.48 16.84 -6.97
CA ASP A 184 -20.46 15.77 -7.97
C ASP A 184 -19.09 15.63 -8.64
N LYS A 185 -18.74 14.41 -9.04
CA LYS A 185 -17.55 14.11 -9.82
C LYS A 185 -17.87 13.17 -10.97
N GLY A 186 -18.08 13.72 -12.17
CA GLY A 186 -18.61 12.92 -13.27
C GLY A 186 -19.96 12.34 -12.85
N GLU A 187 -20.12 11.04 -12.98
CA GLU A 187 -21.36 10.32 -12.61
C GLU A 187 -21.51 10.06 -11.09
N ARG A 188 -20.50 10.41 -10.29
CA ARG A 188 -20.54 10.18 -8.83
C ARG A 188 -21.18 11.36 -8.12
N GLU A 189 -22.41 11.16 -7.66
CA GLU A 189 -23.17 12.13 -6.85
C GLU A 189 -22.41 12.52 -5.57
N GLY A 190 -22.39 13.81 -5.28
CA GLY A 190 -21.91 14.39 -4.03
C GLY A 190 -22.64 13.80 -2.83
N ASN A 191 -21.92 13.63 -1.72
CA ASN A 191 -22.51 13.17 -0.47
C ASN A 191 -23.32 14.31 0.18
N PRO A 192 -24.65 14.18 0.32
CA PRO A 192 -25.47 15.24 0.90
C PRO A 192 -25.25 15.41 2.40
N ASN A 193 -24.67 14.42 3.08
CA ASN A 193 -24.42 14.46 4.52
C ASN A 193 -23.13 13.69 4.89
N PRO A 194 -21.94 14.29 4.71
CA PRO A 194 -20.67 13.64 5.03
C PRO A 194 -20.42 13.45 6.54
N THR A 195 -21.21 14.09 7.41
CA THR A 195 -21.04 13.99 8.87
C THR A 195 -21.65 12.71 9.45
N ARG A 196 -22.54 12.01 8.72
CA ARG A 196 -23.11 10.72 9.17
C ARG A 196 -22.04 9.66 9.49
N CYS A 197 -20.96 9.62 8.71
CA CYS A 197 -19.82 8.72 8.94
C CYS A 197 -18.94 9.12 10.14
N MET A 198 -19.19 10.28 10.76
CA MET A 198 -18.41 10.80 11.89
C MET A 198 -19.00 10.43 13.25
N GLN A 199 -20.19 9.81 13.27
CA GLN A 199 -20.84 9.31 14.47
C GLN A 199 -20.25 7.96 14.91
N SER A 200 -20.25 7.68 16.22
CA SER A 200 -19.76 6.41 16.77
C SER A 200 -20.65 5.23 16.36
N ARG A 201 -20.06 4.04 16.17
CA ARG A 201 -20.80 2.83 15.79
C ARG A 201 -21.87 2.44 16.82
N SER A 202 -21.71 2.83 18.08
CA SER A 202 -22.73 2.66 19.12
C SER A 202 -24.09 3.26 18.75
N VAL A 203 -24.11 4.26 17.87
CA VAL A 203 -25.31 5.01 17.45
C VAL A 203 -25.84 4.53 16.09
N ILE A 204 -24.98 4.03 15.21
CA ILE A 204 -25.28 3.91 13.78
C ILE A 204 -24.61 2.69 13.15
N ASP A 205 -25.25 2.06 12.15
CA ASP A 205 -24.60 1.05 11.32
C ASP A 205 -23.92 1.66 10.09
N TYR A 206 -22.58 1.61 10.03
CA TYR A 206 -21.85 2.19 8.91
C TYR A 206 -22.21 1.58 7.56
N LYS A 207 -22.66 0.33 7.52
CA LYS A 207 -23.10 -0.32 6.27
C LYS A 207 -24.35 0.36 5.69
N THR A 208 -25.31 0.75 6.53
CA THR A 208 -26.59 1.32 6.07
C THR A 208 -26.50 2.78 5.68
N ILE A 209 -25.45 3.48 6.11
CA ILE A 209 -25.27 4.92 5.89
C ILE A 209 -24.06 5.28 5.03
N CYS A 210 -23.36 4.31 4.46
CA CYS A 210 -22.15 4.59 3.69
C CYS A 210 -22.51 5.21 2.32
N HIS A 211 -22.05 6.43 2.00
CA HIS A 211 -22.30 7.00 0.66
C HIS A 211 -21.63 6.23 -0.48
N GLN A 212 -20.61 5.43 -0.17
CA GLN A 212 -19.96 4.58 -1.17
C GLN A 212 -20.95 3.58 -1.81
N THR A 213 -22.03 3.18 -1.12
CA THR A 213 -23.04 2.28 -1.69
C THR A 213 -23.88 2.94 -2.77
N ILE A 214 -24.08 4.26 -2.71
CA ILE A 214 -24.72 5.05 -3.77
C ILE A 214 -23.87 4.98 -5.05
N TRP A 215 -22.54 4.96 -4.91
CA TRP A 215 -21.60 4.75 -6.01
C TRP A 215 -21.40 3.26 -6.38
N GLY A 216 -22.27 2.36 -5.91
CA GLY A 216 -22.21 0.92 -6.20
C GLY A 216 -21.08 0.14 -5.50
N ARG A 217 -20.33 0.77 -4.57
CA ARG A 217 -19.21 0.11 -3.89
C ARG A 217 -19.68 -0.92 -2.87
N LYS A 218 -18.96 -2.04 -2.80
CA LYS A 218 -19.31 -3.25 -2.03
C LYS A 218 -18.41 -3.48 -0.81
N TYR A 219 -17.62 -2.49 -0.36
CA TYR A 219 -16.65 -2.69 0.72
C TYR A 219 -17.26 -3.29 2.01
N TRP A 220 -18.40 -2.75 2.47
CA TRP A 220 -19.12 -3.24 3.65
C TRP A 220 -19.89 -4.57 3.42
N ASN A 221 -19.94 -5.08 2.19
CA ASN A 221 -20.43 -6.44 1.95
C ASN A 221 -19.34 -7.48 2.27
N ASN A 222 -18.07 -7.07 2.16
CA ASN A 222 -16.94 -7.92 2.48
C ASN A 222 -16.49 -7.78 3.94
N LEU A 223 -16.72 -6.63 4.57
CA LEU A 223 -16.30 -6.35 5.95
C LEU A 223 -17.43 -6.46 6.96
N HIS A 224 -17.12 -7.07 8.12
CA HIS A 224 -17.99 -7.13 9.28
C HIS A 224 -17.22 -6.66 10.52
N LEU A 225 -17.78 -5.70 11.26
CA LEU A 225 -17.13 -5.22 12.48
C LEU A 225 -17.24 -6.24 13.61
N SER A 226 -16.10 -6.51 14.22
CA SER A 226 -15.98 -7.27 15.47
C SER A 226 -16.61 -6.54 16.65
N ASN A 227 -16.74 -7.24 17.78
CA ASN A 227 -17.15 -6.58 19.03
C ASN A 227 -16.17 -5.46 19.40
N TYR A 228 -14.86 -5.71 19.29
CA TYR A 228 -13.83 -4.68 19.52
C TYR A 228 -14.01 -3.48 18.57
N GLY A 229 -14.29 -3.72 17.28
CA GLY A 229 -14.54 -2.64 16.33
C GLY A 229 -15.77 -1.81 16.70
N ARG A 230 -16.85 -2.45 17.16
CA ARG A 230 -18.08 -1.77 17.58
C ARG A 230 -17.88 -0.89 18.83
N THR A 231 -17.08 -1.33 19.79
CA THR A 231 -16.83 -0.60 21.03
C THR A 231 -15.74 0.47 20.89
N THR A 232 -14.76 0.26 20.00
CA THR A 232 -13.60 1.14 19.85
C THR A 232 -13.86 2.30 18.89
N LEU A 233 -14.62 2.07 17.81
CA LEU A 233 -14.76 3.06 16.74
C LEU A 233 -15.63 4.26 17.15
N LYS A 234 -15.00 5.44 17.14
CA LYS A 234 -15.64 6.74 17.36
C LYS A 234 -16.28 7.31 16.09
N ARG A 235 -15.92 6.76 14.93
CA ARG A 235 -16.40 7.11 13.57
C ARG A 235 -16.02 6.00 12.59
N CYS A 236 -16.53 6.06 11.36
CA CYS A 236 -16.15 5.12 10.31
C CYS A 236 -14.62 5.13 10.10
N PRO A 237 -13.96 3.96 10.07
CA PRO A 237 -12.49 3.88 10.03
C PRO A 237 -11.91 4.46 8.73
N ALA A 238 -12.68 4.46 7.65
CA ALA A 238 -12.29 5.04 6.37
C ALA A 238 -12.49 6.57 6.27
N ALA A 239 -13.24 7.19 7.19
CA ALA A 239 -13.77 8.54 6.98
C ALA A 239 -12.67 9.60 6.79
N THR A 240 -11.63 9.58 7.63
CA THR A 240 -10.65 10.67 7.71
C THR A 240 -9.27 10.29 7.20
N ALA A 241 -8.78 9.10 7.53
CA ALA A 241 -7.38 8.73 7.31
C ALA A 241 -7.13 7.25 6.98
N GLY A 242 -8.16 6.39 6.96
CA GLY A 242 -8.03 4.93 6.81
C GLY A 242 -8.57 4.37 5.50
N TYR A 243 -8.83 5.19 4.49
CA TYR A 243 -9.62 4.76 3.33
C TYR A 243 -8.91 3.67 2.48
N GLN A 244 -7.60 3.79 2.23
CA GLN A 244 -6.88 2.75 1.48
C GLN A 244 -6.83 1.43 2.25
N LEU A 245 -6.51 1.44 3.56
CA LEU A 245 -6.53 0.23 4.39
C LEU A 245 -7.91 -0.43 4.38
N PHE A 246 -8.96 0.37 4.46
CA PHE A 246 -10.32 -0.12 4.43
C PHE A 246 -10.65 -0.84 3.12
N ARG A 247 -10.24 -0.29 1.97
CA ARG A 247 -10.45 -0.91 0.65
C ARG A 247 -9.62 -2.18 0.50
N GLN A 248 -8.35 -2.16 0.90
CA GLN A 248 -7.49 -3.34 0.82
C GLN A 248 -7.97 -4.46 1.76
N GLN A 249 -8.42 -4.13 2.97
CA GLN A 249 -9.01 -5.14 3.85
C GLN A 249 -10.29 -5.71 3.25
N ALA A 250 -11.16 -4.88 2.64
CA ALA A 250 -12.34 -5.37 1.95
C ALA A 250 -12.00 -6.28 0.76
N LEU A 251 -10.93 -5.96 0.02
CA LEU A 251 -10.38 -6.81 -1.04
C LEU A 251 -9.95 -8.17 -0.48
N ALA A 252 -9.11 -8.15 0.55
CA ALA A 252 -8.57 -9.33 1.20
C ALA A 252 -9.67 -10.24 1.76
N GLU A 253 -10.66 -9.69 2.46
CA GLU A 253 -11.81 -10.46 2.93
C GLU A 253 -12.65 -11.03 1.79
N GLY A 254 -12.86 -10.25 0.72
CA GLY A 254 -13.59 -10.72 -0.47
C GLY A 254 -12.91 -11.91 -1.12
N ILE A 255 -11.59 -11.85 -1.33
CA ILE A 255 -10.78 -12.97 -1.86
C ILE A 255 -10.85 -14.16 -0.91
N ARG A 256 -10.71 -13.93 0.40
CA ARG A 256 -10.73 -15.01 1.39
C ARG A 256 -12.07 -15.74 1.44
N LYS A 257 -13.17 -15.05 1.12
CA LYS A 257 -14.53 -15.61 1.05
C LYS A 257 -14.75 -16.49 -0.19
N SER A 258 -14.03 -16.30 -1.29
CA SER A 258 -14.20 -17.15 -2.49
C SER A 258 -13.69 -18.58 -2.30
N SER A 259 -12.87 -18.81 -1.26
CA SER A 259 -12.23 -20.09 -0.95
C SER A 259 -11.20 -20.57 -1.99
N GLU A 260 -10.90 -19.76 -3.02
CA GLU A 260 -9.81 -20.03 -3.96
C GLU A 260 -8.43 -19.90 -3.32
N PHE A 261 -8.32 -19.01 -2.32
CA PHE A 261 -7.10 -18.78 -1.55
C PHE A 261 -7.31 -19.21 -0.09
N SER A 262 -6.50 -20.17 0.35
CA SER A 262 -6.53 -20.68 1.73
C SER A 262 -5.93 -19.69 2.72
N LEU A 263 -4.92 -18.94 2.27
CA LEU A 263 -4.24 -17.88 3.01
C LEU A 263 -4.40 -16.56 2.25
N VAL A 264 -4.96 -15.55 2.92
CA VAL A 264 -5.04 -14.19 2.37
C VAL A 264 -4.60 -13.22 3.44
N ALA A 265 -3.58 -12.43 3.13
CA ALA A 265 -3.06 -11.38 4.01
C ALA A 265 -3.28 -10.01 3.38
N SER A 266 -3.85 -9.09 4.16
CA SER A 266 -3.76 -7.65 3.92
C SER A 266 -2.59 -7.12 4.75
N SER A 267 -1.65 -6.42 4.11
CA SER A 267 -0.47 -5.93 4.80
C SER A 267 -0.07 -4.52 4.45
N VAL A 268 0.72 -3.93 5.35
CA VAL A 268 1.33 -2.61 5.17
C VAL A 268 2.83 -2.74 5.39
N ALA A 269 3.60 -2.35 4.38
CA ALA A 269 5.03 -2.12 4.50
C ALA A 269 5.27 -0.61 4.66
N PHE A 270 5.94 -0.16 5.72
CA PHE A 270 6.08 1.27 5.98
C PHE A 270 7.44 1.66 6.58
N ASP A 271 7.75 2.95 6.61
CA ASP A 271 8.95 3.44 7.30
C ASP A 271 8.70 3.55 8.80
N ALA A 272 9.48 2.81 9.60
CA ALA A 272 9.36 2.77 11.06
C ALA A 272 9.42 4.15 11.74
N ARG A 273 10.06 5.13 11.10
CA ARG A 273 10.25 6.48 11.63
C ARG A 273 9.02 7.37 11.44
N ASN A 274 8.02 6.94 10.67
CA ASN A 274 6.83 7.71 10.35
C ASN A 274 5.72 7.55 11.41
N ASN A 275 5.94 8.12 12.60
CA ASN A 275 4.96 8.11 13.68
C ASN A 275 3.62 8.77 13.30
N THR A 276 3.65 9.74 12.38
CA THR A 276 2.43 10.39 11.90
C THR A 276 1.51 9.41 11.17
N LEU A 277 2.06 8.51 10.35
CA LEU A 277 1.31 7.44 9.72
C LEU A 277 0.82 6.42 10.75
N ILE A 278 1.69 5.96 11.66
CA ILE A 278 1.36 4.98 12.73
C ILE A 278 0.11 5.43 13.50
N GLU A 279 0.05 6.71 13.83
CA GLU A 279 -1.00 7.30 14.65
C GLU A 279 -2.15 7.93 13.86
N CYS A 280 -2.16 7.84 12.52
CA CYS A 280 -3.08 8.62 11.68
C CYS A 280 -4.56 8.32 11.93
N LEU A 281 -4.86 7.15 12.51
CA LEU A 281 -6.20 6.69 12.80
C LEU A 281 -6.72 7.07 14.19
N LYS A 282 -5.96 7.81 15.01
CA LYS A 282 -6.35 8.20 16.40
C LYS A 282 -7.75 8.81 16.48
N SER A 283 -8.12 9.62 15.49
CA SER A 283 -9.46 10.24 15.42
C SER A 283 -10.61 9.24 15.30
N THR A 284 -10.32 8.00 14.91
CA THR A 284 -11.28 6.89 14.80
C THR A 284 -11.37 6.05 16.07
N GLY A 285 -10.46 6.25 17.04
CA GLY A 285 -10.33 5.41 18.23
C GLY A 285 -9.18 4.41 18.17
N ILE A 286 -8.49 4.30 17.02
CA ILE A 286 -7.36 3.40 16.79
C ILE A 286 -6.06 4.19 16.99
N ASN A 287 -5.28 3.87 18.02
CA ASN A 287 -4.05 4.58 18.33
C ASN A 287 -2.86 4.13 17.48
N ASP A 288 -2.81 2.84 17.17
CA ASP A 288 -1.76 2.23 16.36
C ASP A 288 -2.37 1.24 15.36
N PHE A 289 -2.30 1.57 14.06
CA PHE A 289 -2.89 0.71 13.03
C PHE A 289 -2.22 -0.67 12.97
N GLN A 290 -0.96 -0.80 13.41
CA GLN A 290 -0.21 -2.05 13.31
C GLN A 290 -0.81 -3.15 14.18
N THR A 291 -1.34 -2.79 15.36
CA THR A 291 -1.79 -3.75 16.38
C THR A 291 -3.30 -3.75 16.56
N GLU A 292 -3.99 -2.67 16.19
CA GLU A 292 -5.42 -2.50 16.46
C GLU A 292 -6.31 -2.67 15.21
N TRP A 293 -5.77 -2.45 14.00
CA TRP A 293 -6.57 -2.53 12.77
C TRP A 293 -7.15 -3.93 12.52
N ALA A 294 -6.34 -4.97 12.70
CA ALA A 294 -6.75 -6.38 12.55
C ALA A 294 -7.96 -6.73 13.44
N LYS A 295 -8.01 -6.13 14.63
CA LYS A 295 -9.03 -6.42 15.64
C LYS A 295 -10.39 -5.84 15.29
N LEU A 296 -10.48 -4.93 14.31
CA LEU A 296 -11.74 -4.27 13.97
C LEU A 296 -12.75 -5.18 13.28
N PHE A 297 -12.30 -6.25 12.62
CA PHE A 297 -13.14 -7.05 11.73
C PHE A 297 -13.13 -8.53 12.14
N ASP A 298 -14.28 -9.19 12.09
CA ASP A 298 -14.41 -10.65 12.33
C ASP A 298 -14.10 -11.47 11.07
N GLY A 299 -13.16 -10.98 10.27
CA GLY A 299 -12.79 -11.55 8.99
C GLY A 299 -11.89 -12.78 9.08
N LYS A 300 -11.69 -13.44 7.94
CA LYS A 300 -10.76 -14.57 7.83
C LYS A 300 -9.42 -14.17 7.19
N ALA A 301 -9.34 -12.99 6.57
CA ALA A 301 -8.07 -12.51 6.05
C ALA A 301 -7.22 -11.99 7.21
N ILE A 302 -5.93 -12.34 7.22
CA ILE A 302 -5.01 -11.85 8.24
C ILE A 302 -4.58 -10.42 7.91
N PHE A 303 -4.35 -9.62 8.95
CA PHE A 303 -3.71 -8.32 8.79
C PHE A 303 -2.31 -8.34 9.41
N LYS A 304 -1.30 -7.89 8.65
CA LYS A 304 0.10 -7.88 9.09
C LYS A 304 0.78 -6.58 8.69
N THR A 305 1.81 -6.21 9.43
CA THR A 305 2.65 -5.06 9.09
C THR A 305 4.10 -5.44 9.23
N TRP A 306 4.95 -4.78 8.46
CA TRP A 306 6.39 -4.78 8.68
C TRP A 306 6.96 -3.44 8.22
N THR A 307 8.16 -3.15 8.68
CA THR A 307 8.88 -1.95 8.29
C THR A 307 9.82 -2.25 7.13
N HIS A 308 10.12 -1.23 6.32
CA HIS A 308 11.14 -1.34 5.27
C HIS A 308 12.49 -1.73 5.87
N GLN A 309 12.81 -1.19 7.05
CA GLN A 309 14.01 -1.50 7.82
C GLN A 309 14.07 -2.98 8.22
N GLU A 310 12.97 -3.59 8.66
CA GLU A 310 12.94 -5.01 9.00
C GLU A 310 13.24 -5.90 7.80
N TRP A 311 12.66 -5.58 6.62
CA TRP A 311 12.95 -6.33 5.40
C TRP A 311 14.43 -6.19 4.99
N VAL A 312 14.94 -4.96 4.94
CA VAL A 312 16.33 -4.68 4.55
C VAL A 312 17.33 -5.31 5.52
N GLN A 313 17.04 -5.23 6.83
CA GLN A 313 17.86 -5.87 7.86
C GLN A 313 17.83 -7.39 7.76
N PHE A 314 16.68 -7.98 7.42
CA PHE A 314 16.59 -9.41 7.17
C PHE A 314 17.51 -9.84 6.02
N VAL A 315 17.51 -9.09 4.91
CA VAL A 315 18.43 -9.39 3.80
C VAL A 315 19.89 -9.27 4.22
N ARG A 316 20.28 -8.23 4.96
CA ARG A 316 21.67 -8.10 5.46
C ARG A 316 22.12 -9.30 6.27
N ALA A 317 21.26 -9.77 7.16
CA ALA A 317 21.58 -10.85 8.10
C ALA A 317 21.59 -12.24 7.45
N ASN A 318 20.89 -12.41 6.32
CA ASN A 318 20.66 -13.74 5.73
C ASN A 318 21.20 -13.89 4.30
N GLN A 319 21.66 -12.81 3.64
CA GLN A 319 22.33 -12.92 2.35
C GLN A 319 23.64 -13.71 2.47
N VAL A 320 24.01 -14.39 1.39
CA VAL A 320 25.26 -15.14 1.29
C VAL A 320 26.23 -14.38 0.39
N ASN A 321 27.52 -14.36 0.75
CA ASN A 321 28.61 -13.78 -0.06
C ASN A 321 28.44 -12.30 -0.45
N GLY A 322 27.57 -11.54 0.24
CA GLY A 322 27.34 -10.13 -0.07
C GLY A 322 26.69 -9.87 -1.43
N GLU A 323 25.95 -10.85 -1.97
CA GLU A 323 25.29 -10.78 -3.29
C GLU A 323 24.48 -9.48 -3.49
N PHE A 324 23.86 -8.98 -2.42
CA PHE A 324 22.98 -7.80 -2.48
C PHE A 324 23.61 -6.52 -1.93
N ASN A 325 24.93 -6.48 -1.70
CA ASN A 325 25.61 -5.30 -1.14
C ASN A 325 25.39 -4.01 -1.96
N ASN A 326 25.32 -4.10 -3.28
CA ASN A 326 25.04 -2.95 -4.14
C ASN A 326 23.61 -2.41 -3.96
N TRP A 327 22.63 -3.32 -3.86
CA TRP A 327 21.23 -2.95 -3.61
C TRP A 327 21.05 -2.40 -2.19
N LEU A 328 21.60 -3.07 -1.19
CA LEU A 328 21.60 -2.60 0.21
C LEU A 328 22.30 -1.25 0.36
N GLY A 329 23.43 -1.05 -0.33
CA GLY A 329 24.14 0.22 -0.35
C GLY A 329 23.32 1.34 -1.00
N TYR A 330 22.58 1.04 -2.06
CA TYR A 330 21.61 1.97 -2.65
C TYR A 330 20.50 2.33 -1.65
N LEU A 331 19.86 1.34 -1.02
CA LEU A 331 18.75 1.57 -0.09
C LEU A 331 19.20 2.36 1.15
N ASN A 332 20.38 2.07 1.69
CA ASN A 332 20.96 2.85 2.80
C ASN A 332 21.23 4.29 2.37
N LYS A 333 21.91 4.52 1.24
CA LYS A 333 22.18 5.89 0.75
C LYS A 333 20.91 6.65 0.42
N ARG A 334 19.93 5.98 -0.19
CA ARG A 334 18.69 6.58 -0.69
C ARG A 334 17.67 6.84 0.40
N TYR A 335 17.46 5.90 1.31
CA TYR A 335 16.37 5.92 2.29
C TYR A 335 16.86 5.84 3.75
N GLY A 336 18.12 5.47 3.99
CA GLY A 336 18.65 5.22 5.32
C GLY A 336 18.07 3.96 5.97
N TYR A 337 17.68 2.97 5.16
CA TYR A 337 17.28 1.63 5.64
C TYR A 337 18.50 0.77 5.91
#